data_AF-A0A946MRS6-F1
#
_entry.id   AF-A0A946MRS6-F1
#
_cell.length_a   1.000
_cell.length_b   1.000
_cell.length_c   1.000
_cell.angle_alpha   90.00
_cell.angle_beta   90.00
_cell.angle_gamma   90.00
#
_symmetry.space_group_name_H-M   'P 1'
#
loop_
_entity.id
_entity.type
_entity.pdbx_description
1 polymer ?
#
loop_
_entity_poly.entity_id
_entity_poly.type
_entity_poly.pdbx_seq_one_letter_code
_entity_poly.pdbx_strand_id
1 'polypeptide(L)'
;MGTLVLIALGIVFWPLIVTAPDVRDPIVLAPMPEAPLIDRTPISAPKSYQADVEAQLPNAPTVPEAEQVAADDSTFIDESASIQFDVPAAAEAVAAASSEIKSHDTGLIDDQGLAQFWVLQVATLASETRAIEVVSKLKDQGYKAFYRPFKRGDETLFRVQIGPNAEQERLQRFRPQIDKALGVESEILRYTQ
;
A
#
# COMPACT_ATOMS: atom_id res chain seq x y z
N MET A 1 69.36 -41.09 12.55
CA MET A 1 68.27 -40.11 12.74
C MET A 1 67.74 -39.51 11.43
N GLY A 2 68.57 -39.22 10.42
CA GLY A 2 68.10 -38.58 9.17
C GLY A 2 67.19 -39.42 8.26
N THR A 3 67.33 -40.76 8.23
CA THR A 3 66.49 -41.64 7.39
C THR A 3 65.02 -41.68 7.86
N LEU A 4 64.79 -41.63 9.17
CA LEU A 4 63.45 -41.59 9.75
C LEU A 4 62.70 -40.32 9.31
N VAL A 5 63.40 -39.20 9.23
CA VAL A 5 62.85 -37.91 8.79
C VAL A 5 62.44 -37.97 7.32
N LEU A 6 63.27 -38.57 6.45
CA LEU A 6 62.94 -38.73 5.03
C LEU A 6 61.73 -39.65 4.79
N ILE A 7 61.61 -40.73 5.56
CA ILE A 7 60.46 -41.64 5.47
C ILE A 7 59.18 -40.92 5.93
N ALA A 8 59.23 -40.21 7.05
CA ALA A 8 58.10 -39.43 7.55
C ALA A 8 57.64 -38.36 6.56
N LEU A 9 58.58 -37.66 5.93
CA LEU A 9 58.28 -36.63 4.94
C LEU A 9 57.67 -37.24 3.67
N GLY A 10 58.17 -38.38 3.22
CA GLY A 10 57.61 -39.12 2.08
C GLY A 10 56.15 -39.54 2.30
N ILE A 11 55.81 -40.04 3.49
CA ILE A 11 54.44 -40.46 3.83
C ILE A 11 53.47 -39.26 3.84
N VAL A 12 53.91 -38.11 4.35
CA VAL A 12 53.10 -36.88 4.37
C VAL A 12 52.90 -36.30 2.96
N PHE A 13 53.93 -36.36 2.12
CA PHE A 13 53.89 -35.78 0.77
C PHE A 13 53.28 -36.69 -0.29
N TRP A 14 53.27 -38.01 -0.08
CA TRP A 14 52.70 -38.97 -1.03
C TRP A 14 51.26 -38.65 -1.47
N PRO A 15 50.28 -38.40 -0.57
CA PRO A 15 48.91 -38.08 -0.98
C PRO A 15 48.81 -36.75 -1.73
N LEU A 16 49.70 -35.78 -1.47
CA LEU A 16 49.71 -34.48 -2.16
C LEU A 16 50.12 -34.59 -3.62
N ILE A 17 51.02 -35.52 -3.98
CA ILE A 17 51.51 -35.71 -5.35
C ILE A 17 50.51 -36.49 -6.21
N VAL A 18 49.77 -37.43 -5.61
CA VAL A 18 48.91 -38.37 -6.32
C VAL A 18 47.44 -37.90 -6.40
N THR A 19 47.05 -36.89 -5.62
CA THR A 19 45.69 -36.34 -5.69
C THR A 19 45.54 -35.45 -6.92
N ALA A 20 44.81 -35.93 -7.92
CA ALA A 20 44.43 -35.12 -9.06
C ALA A 20 43.46 -34.00 -8.62
N PRO A 21 43.60 -32.77 -9.15
CA PRO A 21 42.61 -31.72 -8.93
C PRO A 21 41.27 -32.12 -9.55
N ASP A 22 40.18 -31.80 -8.86
CA ASP A 22 38.82 -32.03 -9.34
C ASP A 22 38.58 -31.22 -10.63
N VAL A 23 38.51 -31.91 -11.77
CA VAL A 23 38.21 -31.30 -13.07
C VAL A 23 36.72 -31.08 -13.10
N ARG A 24 36.30 -29.85 -12.79
CA ARG A 24 34.90 -29.45 -12.94
C ARG A 24 34.50 -29.63 -14.41
N ASP A 25 33.46 -30.43 -14.64
CA ASP A 25 32.88 -30.59 -15.97
C ASP A 25 32.53 -29.22 -16.57
N PRO A 26 32.85 -28.97 -17.86
CA PRO A 26 32.48 -27.73 -18.50
C PRO A 26 30.95 -27.62 -18.57
N ILE A 27 30.43 -26.46 -18.16
CA ILE A 27 29.01 -26.15 -18.24
C ILE A 27 28.59 -26.15 -19.71
N VAL A 28 27.82 -27.15 -20.13
CA VAL A 28 27.20 -27.20 -21.46
C VAL A 28 25.91 -26.41 -21.40
N LEU A 29 25.91 -25.21 -22.00
CA LEU A 29 24.69 -24.42 -22.16
C LEU A 29 23.82 -25.07 -23.23
N ALA A 30 22.58 -25.41 -22.88
CA ALA A 30 21.58 -25.80 -23.86
C ALA A 30 21.26 -24.61 -24.79
N PRO A 31 20.97 -24.85 -26.08
CA PRO A 31 20.53 -23.80 -26.99
C PRO A 31 19.21 -23.20 -26.49
N MET A 32 19.08 -21.89 -26.65
CA MET A 32 17.88 -21.16 -26.25
C MET A 32 16.69 -21.58 -27.12
N PRO A 33 15.50 -21.82 -26.55
CA PRO A 33 14.31 -22.15 -27.34
C PRO A 33 13.90 -20.97 -28.23
N GLU A 34 13.28 -21.28 -29.38
CA GLU A 34 12.74 -20.25 -30.26
C GLU A 34 11.59 -19.48 -29.60
N ALA A 35 11.52 -18.18 -29.87
CA ALA A 35 10.45 -17.34 -29.34
C ALA A 35 9.10 -17.74 -29.94
N PRO A 36 8.02 -17.76 -29.14
CA PRO A 36 6.69 -18.08 -29.63
C PRO A 36 6.20 -17.03 -30.63
N LEU A 37 5.50 -17.48 -31.67
CA LEU A 37 4.84 -16.58 -32.61
C LEU A 37 3.62 -15.94 -31.94
N ILE A 38 3.60 -14.60 -31.89
CA ILE A 38 2.46 -13.82 -31.42
C ILE A 38 1.57 -13.46 -32.60
N ASP A 39 0.29 -13.80 -32.53
CA ASP A 39 -0.71 -13.36 -33.48
C ASP A 39 -0.90 -11.84 -33.38
N ARG A 40 -0.66 -11.15 -34.50
CA ARG A 40 -0.81 -9.69 -34.63
C ARG A 40 -1.99 -9.33 -35.53
N THR A 41 -2.89 -10.26 -35.80
CA THR A 41 -4.11 -9.96 -36.55
C THR A 41 -4.91 -8.87 -35.82
N PRO A 42 -5.47 -7.90 -36.57
CA PRO A 42 -6.23 -6.82 -35.98
C PRO A 42 -7.50 -7.38 -35.33
N ILE A 43 -7.69 -7.04 -34.05
CA ILE A 43 -8.94 -7.34 -33.35
C ILE A 43 -10.11 -6.61 -34.01
N SER A 44 -11.26 -7.26 -34.11
CA SER A 44 -12.48 -6.63 -34.63
C SER A 44 -12.96 -5.52 -33.69
N ALA A 45 -13.58 -4.48 -34.25
CA ALA A 45 -14.15 -3.39 -33.45
C ALA A 45 -15.26 -3.91 -32.51
N PRO A 46 -15.39 -3.34 -31.30
CA PRO A 46 -16.44 -3.73 -30.36
C PRO A 46 -17.83 -3.39 -30.92
N LYS A 47 -18.82 -4.25 -30.64
CA LYS A 47 -20.23 -3.96 -30.96
C LYS A 47 -20.77 -2.92 -29.97
N SER A 48 -21.37 -1.84 -30.47
CA SER A 48 -22.08 -0.86 -29.65
C SER A 48 -23.51 -1.31 -29.38
N TYR A 49 -23.98 -1.14 -28.14
CA TYR A 49 -25.36 -1.39 -27.70
C TYR A 49 -26.19 -0.10 -27.61
N GLN A 50 -25.70 1.01 -28.17
CA GLN A 50 -26.39 2.30 -28.04
C GLN A 50 -27.85 2.23 -28.52
N ALA A 51 -28.11 1.58 -29.65
CA ALA A 51 -29.47 1.44 -30.19
C ALA A 51 -30.40 0.67 -29.24
N ASP A 52 -29.91 -0.38 -28.58
CA ASP A 52 -30.69 -1.15 -27.60
C ASP A 52 -30.98 -0.35 -26.33
N VAL A 53 -30.01 0.46 -25.88
CA VAL A 53 -30.16 1.31 -24.69
C VAL A 53 -31.11 2.47 -24.96
N GLU A 54 -30.98 3.14 -26.11
CA GLU A 54 -31.77 4.30 -26.48
C GLU A 54 -33.26 3.96 -26.64
N ALA A 55 -33.57 2.75 -27.12
CA ALA A 55 -34.94 2.25 -27.19
C ALA A 55 -35.59 1.99 -25.82
N GLN A 56 -34.79 1.85 -24.76
CA GLN A 56 -35.24 1.59 -23.39
C GLN A 56 -35.26 2.84 -22.51
N LEU A 57 -34.66 3.95 -22.97
CA LEU A 57 -34.64 5.18 -22.22
C LEU A 57 -36.04 5.82 -22.21
N PRO A 58 -36.55 6.25 -21.04
CA PRO A 58 -37.76 7.06 -20.99
C PRO A 58 -37.51 8.42 -21.67
N ASN A 59 -38.55 8.98 -22.27
CA ASN A 59 -38.48 10.32 -22.86
C ASN A 59 -38.07 11.34 -21.80
N ALA A 60 -37.11 12.20 -22.12
CA ALA A 60 -36.73 13.28 -21.24
C ALA A 60 -37.93 14.21 -20.98
N PRO A 61 -38.12 14.69 -19.74
CA PRO A 61 -39.17 15.66 -19.45
C PRO A 61 -38.93 16.91 -20.30
N THR A 62 -39.94 17.27 -21.11
CA THR A 62 -39.91 18.51 -21.90
C THR A 62 -40.44 19.63 -21.03
N VAL A 63 -39.56 20.56 -20.62
CA VAL A 63 -39.94 21.77 -19.90
C VAL A 63 -40.28 22.86 -20.94
N PRO A 64 -41.41 23.57 -20.81
CA PRO A 64 -41.72 24.74 -21.63
C PRO A 64 -40.62 25.80 -21.52
N GLU A 65 -40.19 26.35 -22.66
CA GLU A 65 -39.14 27.38 -22.73
C GLU A 65 -39.47 28.61 -21.85
N ALA A 66 -40.76 28.95 -21.74
CA ALA A 66 -41.22 30.04 -20.88
C ALA A 66 -41.01 29.77 -19.37
N GLU A 67 -41.15 28.52 -18.91
CA GLU A 67 -40.91 28.16 -17.51
C GLU A 67 -39.40 28.13 -17.21
N GLN A 68 -38.60 27.70 -18.18
CA GLN A 68 -37.14 27.72 -18.11
C GLN A 68 -36.63 29.16 -17.94
N VAL A 69 -37.06 30.07 -18.82
CA VAL A 69 -36.65 31.49 -18.79
C VAL A 69 -37.10 32.17 -17.49
N ALA A 70 -38.31 31.89 -17.01
CA ALA A 70 -38.79 32.44 -15.75
C ALA A 70 -37.96 31.95 -14.54
N ALA A 71 -37.51 30.69 -14.55
CA ALA A 71 -36.66 30.14 -13.49
C ALA A 71 -35.24 30.76 -13.53
N ASP A 72 -34.69 30.94 -14.72
CA ASP A 72 -33.39 31.59 -14.91
C ASP A 72 -33.42 33.05 -14.43
N ASP A 73 -34.44 33.82 -14.81
CA ASP A 73 -34.64 35.20 -14.32
C ASP A 73 -34.82 35.26 -12.79
N SER A 74 -35.50 34.27 -12.20
CA SER A 74 -35.76 34.24 -10.75
C SER A 74 -34.52 33.86 -9.92
N THR A 75 -33.54 33.20 -10.53
CA THR A 75 -32.29 32.78 -9.86
C THR A 75 -31.09 33.63 -10.27
N PHE A 76 -31.30 34.59 -11.18
CA PHE A 76 -30.27 35.51 -11.60
C PHE A 76 -29.86 36.45 -10.45
N ILE A 77 -28.57 36.44 -10.13
CA ILE A 77 -27.97 37.32 -9.12
C ILE A 77 -27.14 38.37 -9.85
N ASP A 78 -27.49 39.64 -9.68
CA ASP A 78 -26.74 40.78 -10.24
C ASP A 78 -25.41 40.98 -9.48
N GLU A 79 -24.31 41.18 -10.21
CA GLU A 79 -22.96 41.33 -9.66
C GLU A 79 -22.83 42.52 -8.69
N SER A 80 -23.74 43.50 -8.76
CA SER A 80 -23.77 44.68 -7.88
C SER A 80 -24.67 44.50 -6.65
N ALA A 81 -25.44 43.41 -6.57
CA ALA A 81 -26.33 43.15 -5.45
C ALA A 81 -25.55 42.56 -4.27
N SER A 82 -25.41 43.34 -3.19
CA SER A 82 -24.94 42.81 -1.90
C SER A 82 -26.02 41.90 -1.31
N ILE A 83 -25.86 40.59 -1.51
CA ILE A 83 -26.72 39.58 -0.86
C ILE A 83 -26.35 39.52 0.61
N GLN A 84 -27.28 39.98 1.46
CA GLN A 84 -27.14 39.91 2.90
C GLN A 84 -27.71 38.59 3.38
N PHE A 85 -26.84 37.60 3.58
CA PHE A 85 -27.22 36.35 4.19
C PHE A 85 -27.44 36.57 5.69
N ASP A 86 -28.66 36.37 6.19
CA ASP A 86 -28.94 36.30 7.63
C ASP A 86 -28.46 34.93 8.14
N VAL A 87 -27.14 34.77 8.19
CA VAL A 87 -26.48 33.64 8.83
C VAL A 87 -26.26 34.04 10.29
N PRO A 88 -26.74 33.28 11.28
CA PRO A 88 -26.39 33.54 12.67
C PRO A 88 -24.87 33.59 12.79
N ALA A 89 -24.36 34.64 13.45
CA ALA A 89 -22.94 34.97 13.51
C ALA A 89 -22.08 33.73 13.80
N ALA A 90 -21.43 33.21 12.76
CA ALA A 90 -20.55 32.06 12.79
C ALA A 90 -19.20 32.39 13.46
N ALA A 91 -19.15 33.32 14.41
CA ALA A 91 -17.93 33.63 15.16
C ALA A 91 -17.45 32.44 16.02
N GLU A 92 -18.36 31.52 16.37
CA GLU A 92 -18.01 30.29 17.10
C GLU A 92 -17.79 29.07 16.18
N ALA A 93 -18.25 29.12 14.92
CA ALA A 93 -18.09 28.02 13.95
C ALA A 93 -16.89 28.19 13.01
N VAL A 94 -16.38 29.41 12.80
CA VAL A 94 -15.16 29.63 12.00
C VAL A 94 -13.87 29.24 12.72
N ALA A 95 -13.87 29.20 14.06
CA ALA A 95 -12.75 28.65 14.82
C ALA A 95 -12.65 27.11 14.69
N ALA A 96 -13.77 26.43 14.44
CA ALA A 96 -13.81 24.99 14.22
C ALA A 96 -13.50 24.60 12.76
N ALA A 97 -14.03 25.33 11.78
CA ALA A 97 -13.87 24.99 10.36
C ALA A 97 -12.56 25.52 9.73
N SER A 98 -11.96 26.59 10.26
CA SER A 98 -10.64 27.07 9.77
C SER A 98 -9.46 26.23 10.28
N SER A 99 -9.72 25.27 11.17
CA SER A 99 -8.72 24.29 11.63
C SER A 99 -8.60 23.07 10.70
N GLU A 100 -9.56 22.85 9.80
CA GLU A 100 -9.56 21.71 8.87
C GLU A 100 -8.89 21.98 7.50
N ILE A 101 -8.52 23.23 7.20
CA ILE A 101 -7.62 23.56 6.09
C ILE A 101 -6.20 23.79 6.63
N LYS A 102 -5.76 22.97 7.58
CA LYS A 102 -4.33 22.72 7.67
C LYS A 102 -4.01 21.89 6.45
N SER A 103 -3.35 22.49 5.47
CA SER A 103 -2.76 21.77 4.34
C SER A 103 -2.03 20.57 4.95
N HIS A 104 -2.55 19.35 4.77
CA HIS A 104 -1.85 18.13 5.15
C HIS A 104 -0.73 17.89 4.13
N ASP A 105 0.02 18.94 3.80
CA ASP A 105 1.26 18.90 3.02
C ASP A 105 2.41 18.59 3.99
N THR A 106 2.20 17.61 4.87
CA THR A 106 3.29 17.05 5.65
C THR A 106 3.93 16.00 4.76
N GLY A 107 4.83 16.45 3.88
CA GLY A 107 5.86 15.62 3.25
C GLY A 107 5.42 14.20 2.89
N LEU A 108 4.41 14.07 2.02
CA LEU A 108 4.07 12.77 1.43
C LEU A 108 5.26 12.15 0.67
N ILE A 109 6.29 12.95 0.41
CA ILE A 109 7.47 12.62 -0.36
C ILE A 109 8.68 12.93 0.53
N ASP A 110 9.61 11.98 0.66
CA ASP A 110 10.87 12.19 1.37
C ASP A 110 11.90 12.95 0.54
N ASP A 111 13.04 13.29 1.17
CA ASP A 111 14.15 14.00 0.53
C ASP A 111 14.75 13.25 -0.68
N GLN A 112 14.34 12.00 -0.91
CA GLN A 112 14.74 11.15 -2.03
C GLN A 112 13.65 11.05 -3.13
N GLY A 113 12.55 11.80 -2.99
CA GLY A 113 11.45 11.77 -3.95
C GLY A 113 10.51 10.56 -3.80
N LEU A 114 10.61 9.78 -2.71
CA LEU A 114 9.80 8.59 -2.49
C LEU A 114 8.58 8.87 -1.61
N ALA A 115 7.46 8.22 -1.94
CA ALA A 115 6.24 8.32 -1.15
C ALA A 115 6.46 7.77 0.28
N GLN A 116 6.15 8.59 1.29
CA GLN A 116 6.20 8.22 2.69
C GLN A 116 4.90 7.55 3.10
N PHE A 117 5.02 6.42 3.77
CA PHE A 117 3.90 5.71 4.36
C PHE A 117 4.18 5.42 5.83
N TRP A 118 3.13 5.35 6.62
CA TRP A 118 3.17 5.05 8.04
C TRP A 118 2.30 3.84 8.34
N VAL A 119 2.71 3.06 9.33
CA VAL A 119 1.95 1.94 9.90
C VAL A 119 1.82 2.12 11.40
N LEU A 120 0.69 1.70 11.96
CA LEU A 120 0.49 1.62 13.40
C LEU A 120 0.76 0.18 13.83
N GLN A 121 1.84 -0.05 14.56
CA GLN A 121 2.16 -1.34 15.15
C GLN A 121 1.40 -1.50 16.46
N VAL A 122 0.53 -2.50 16.51
CA VAL A 122 -0.39 -2.73 17.63
C VAL A 122 0.20 -3.67 18.66
N ALA A 123 0.86 -4.74 18.21
CA ALA A 123 1.48 -5.72 19.08
C ALA A 123 2.56 -6.52 18.34
N THR A 124 3.48 -7.10 19.10
CA THR A 124 4.41 -8.14 18.61
C THR A 124 4.17 -9.41 19.41
N LEU A 125 3.85 -10.51 18.72
CA LEU A 125 3.48 -11.78 19.34
C LEU A 125 4.45 -12.88 18.92
N ALA A 126 4.75 -13.84 19.80
CA ALA A 126 5.59 -15.00 19.48
C ALA A 126 4.82 -16.13 18.76
N SER A 127 3.49 -16.05 18.70
CA SER A 127 2.62 -17.07 18.09
C SER A 127 1.91 -16.50 16.87
N GLU A 128 2.03 -17.22 15.75
CA GLU A 128 1.34 -16.89 14.51
C GLU A 128 -0.19 -16.94 14.67
N THR A 129 -0.69 -17.99 15.31
CA THR A 129 -2.13 -18.18 15.56
C THR A 129 -2.73 -16.99 16.30
N ARG A 130 -2.07 -16.51 17.36
CA ARG A 130 -2.53 -15.33 18.09
C ARG A 130 -2.46 -14.05 17.26
N ALA A 131 -1.44 -13.91 16.41
CA ALA A 131 -1.36 -12.77 15.50
C ALA A 131 -2.52 -12.76 14.49
N ILE A 132 -2.90 -13.92 13.95
CA ILE A 132 -4.05 -14.08 13.06
C ILE A 132 -5.35 -13.68 13.77
N GLU A 133 -5.56 -14.13 15.02
CA GLU A 133 -6.75 -13.77 15.81
C GLU A 133 -6.87 -12.26 16.03
N VAL A 134 -5.76 -11.59 16.38
CA VAL A 134 -5.75 -10.13 16.59
C VAL A 134 -6.02 -9.40 15.27
N VAL A 135 -5.43 -9.85 14.17
CA VAL A 135 -5.69 -9.28 12.84
C VAL A 135 -7.16 -9.45 12.44
N SER A 136 -7.77 -10.61 12.70
CA SER A 136 -9.19 -10.81 12.43
C SER A 136 -10.05 -9.81 13.21
N LYS A 137 -9.82 -9.67 14.52
CA LYS A 137 -10.56 -8.71 15.37
C LYS A 137 -10.44 -7.27 14.86
N LEU A 138 -9.25 -6.87 14.43
CA LEU A 138 -9.02 -5.53 13.87
C LEU A 138 -9.73 -5.35 12.53
N LYS A 139 -9.78 -6.38 11.68
CA LYS A 139 -10.51 -6.34 10.41
C LYS A 139 -12.02 -6.29 10.62
N ASP A 140 -12.54 -7.01 11.60
CA ASP A 140 -13.97 -6.99 11.97
C ASP A 140 -14.40 -5.60 12.47
N GLN A 141 -13.47 -4.85 13.08
CA GLN A 141 -13.66 -3.44 13.46
C GLN A 141 -13.51 -2.45 12.29
N GLY A 142 -13.26 -2.94 11.08
CA GLY A 142 -13.13 -2.13 9.86
C GLY A 142 -11.72 -1.59 9.58
N TYR A 143 -10.70 -2.00 10.36
CA TYR A 143 -9.32 -1.57 10.13
C TYR A 143 -8.59 -2.45 9.11
N LYS A 144 -7.74 -1.84 8.28
CA LYS A 144 -6.83 -2.55 7.38
C LYS A 144 -5.63 -3.09 8.15
N ALA A 145 -5.78 -4.25 8.79
CA ALA A 145 -4.75 -4.89 9.58
C ALA A 145 -4.09 -6.08 8.86
N PHE A 146 -2.80 -6.29 9.13
CA PHE A 146 -2.01 -7.43 8.66
C PHE A 146 -0.95 -7.79 9.71
N TYR A 147 -0.38 -8.99 9.61
CA TYR A 147 0.77 -9.38 10.41
C TYR A 147 2.00 -9.59 9.52
N ARG A 148 3.21 -9.39 10.07
CA ARG A 148 4.48 -9.69 9.42
C ARG A 148 5.39 -10.51 10.31
N PRO A 149 6.00 -11.59 9.78
CA PRO A 149 7.06 -12.28 10.49
C PRO A 149 8.31 -11.41 10.56
N PHE A 150 8.96 -11.40 11.72
CA PHE A 150 10.18 -10.68 12.03
C PHE A 150 11.09 -11.61 12.83
N LYS A 151 12.26 -11.95 12.28
CA LYS A 151 13.24 -12.78 12.97
C LYS A 151 14.09 -11.91 13.89
N ARG A 152 14.19 -12.29 15.16
CA ARG A 152 15.10 -11.70 16.15
C ARG A 152 16.01 -12.81 16.67
N GLY A 153 17.24 -12.87 16.15
CA GLY A 153 18.12 -14.02 16.41
C GLY A 153 17.49 -15.30 15.86
N ASP A 154 17.31 -16.30 16.73
CA ASP A 154 16.70 -17.60 16.39
C ASP A 154 15.17 -17.63 16.57
N GLU A 155 14.56 -16.59 17.14
CA GLU A 155 13.12 -16.55 17.39
C GLU A 155 12.38 -15.80 16.26
N THR A 156 11.25 -16.37 15.80
CA THR A 156 10.34 -15.71 14.84
C THR A 156 9.19 -15.08 15.58
N LEU A 157 9.09 -13.76 15.51
CA LEU A 157 8.02 -12.96 16.09
C LEU A 157 7.09 -12.44 14.99
N PHE A 158 5.83 -12.21 15.31
CA PHE A 158 4.80 -11.74 14.41
C PHE A 158 4.34 -10.36 14.85
N ARG A 159 4.65 -9.35 14.04
CA ARG A 159 4.23 -7.96 14.28
C ARG A 159 2.87 -7.74 13.66
N VAL A 160 1.89 -7.33 14.45
CA VAL A 160 0.55 -6.96 13.99
C VAL A 160 0.50 -5.46 13.75
N GLN A 161 0.10 -5.07 12.55
CA GLN A 161 0.18 -3.69 12.06
C GLN A 161 -1.11 -3.29 11.34
N ILE A 162 -1.42 -1.99 11.35
CA ILE A 162 -2.53 -1.37 10.62
C ILE A 162 -1.96 -0.31 9.67
N GLY A 163 -2.35 -0.35 8.40
CA GLY A 163 -1.80 0.52 7.33
C GLY A 163 -1.26 -0.30 6.17
N PRO A 164 -0.41 0.21 5.26
CA PRO A 164 0.22 1.54 5.22
C PRO A 164 -0.78 2.68 4.92
N ASN A 165 -0.60 3.83 5.59
CA ASN A 165 -1.34 5.07 5.36
C ASN A 165 -0.38 6.19 4.94
N ALA A 166 -0.82 7.09 4.04
CA ALA A 166 -0.07 8.28 3.63
C ALA A 166 -0.26 9.48 4.58
N GLU A 167 -1.24 9.41 5.49
CA GLU A 167 -1.48 10.46 6.48
C GLU A 167 -1.12 9.92 7.87
N GLN A 168 -0.06 10.45 8.48
CA GLN A 168 0.30 10.09 9.85
C GLN A 168 -0.80 10.47 10.85
N GLU A 169 -1.46 11.61 10.64
CA GLU A 169 -2.50 12.15 11.53
C GLU A 169 -3.71 11.23 11.62
N ARG A 170 -4.06 10.54 10.52
CA ARG A 170 -5.11 9.52 10.50
C ARG A 170 -4.81 8.39 11.49
N LEU A 171 -3.56 7.91 11.55
CA LEU A 171 -3.15 6.88 12.49
C LEU A 171 -3.17 7.40 13.94
N GLN A 172 -2.82 8.67 14.16
CA GLN A 172 -2.90 9.29 15.49
C GLN A 172 -4.33 9.37 16.03
N ARG A 173 -5.33 9.61 15.16
CA ARG A 173 -6.75 9.63 15.56
C ARG A 173 -7.28 8.24 15.96
N PHE A 174 -6.79 7.17 15.32
CA PHE A 174 -7.23 5.80 15.61
C PHE A 174 -6.49 5.16 16.78
N ARG A 175 -5.23 5.55 17.01
CA ARG A 175 -4.38 5.07 18.11
C ARG A 175 -5.11 4.91 19.45
N PRO A 176 -5.74 5.96 20.04
CA PRO A 176 -6.38 5.83 21.35
C PRO A 176 -7.59 4.88 21.35
N GLN A 177 -8.29 4.75 20.23
CA GLN A 177 -9.44 3.85 20.10
C GLN A 177 -8.99 2.39 20.09
N ILE A 178 -7.90 2.12 19.36
CA ILE A 178 -7.30 0.78 19.25
C ILE A 178 -6.65 0.38 20.57
N ASP A 179 -5.88 1.29 21.19
CA ASP A 179 -5.22 1.07 22.48
C ASP A 179 -6.25 0.73 23.57
N LYS A 180 -7.38 1.45 23.60
CA LYS A 180 -8.47 1.17 24.53
C LYS A 180 -9.19 -0.14 24.23
N ALA A 181 -9.43 -0.46 22.96
CA ALA A 181 -10.17 -1.66 22.55
C ALA A 181 -9.38 -2.95 22.79
N LEU A 182 -8.05 -2.90 22.64
CA LEU A 182 -7.17 -4.06 22.77
C LEU A 182 -6.35 -4.07 24.05
N GLY A 183 -6.33 -2.98 24.83
CA GLY A 183 -5.52 -2.84 26.04
C GLY A 183 -4.02 -2.87 25.75
N VAL A 184 -3.61 -2.31 24.62
CA VAL A 184 -2.23 -2.31 24.12
C VAL A 184 -1.70 -0.89 24.00
N GLU A 185 -0.38 -0.75 23.92
CA GLU A 185 0.27 0.51 23.57
C GLU A 185 0.78 0.41 22.13
N SER A 186 0.08 1.05 21.20
CA SER A 186 0.47 1.03 19.80
C SER A 186 1.45 2.15 19.43
N GLU A 187 2.33 1.88 18.46
CA GLU A 187 3.40 2.77 18.03
C GLU A 187 3.28 3.05 16.53
N ILE A 188 3.42 4.33 16.13
CA ILE A 188 3.41 4.72 14.72
C ILE A 188 4.84 4.66 14.19
N LEU A 189 5.04 3.84 13.16
CA LEU A 189 6.33 3.61 12.52
C LEU A 189 6.26 3.99 11.05
N ARG A 190 7.40 4.43 10.49
CA ARG A 190 7.54 4.59 9.04
C ARG A 190 7.49 3.21 8.40
N TYR A 191 6.64 3.05 7.39
CA TYR A 191 6.54 1.83 6.61
C TYR A 191 7.70 1.78 5.61
N THR A 192 8.54 0.76 5.75
CA THR A 192 9.60 0.42 4.83
C THR A 192 9.28 -0.94 4.19
N GLN A 193 9.48 -1.04 2.89
CA GLN A 193 9.26 -2.27 2.12
C GLN A 193 10.51 -3.15 2.10
#